data_AF-A0A7C4YG56-F1
#
_entry.id   AF-A0A7C4YG56-F1
#
_cell.length_a   1.000
_cell.length_b   1.000
_cell.length_c   1.000
_cell.angle_alpha   90.00
_cell.angle_beta   90.00
_cell.angle_gamma   90.00
#
_symmetry.space_group_name_H-M   'P 1'
#
loop_
_entity.id
_entity.type
_entity.pdbx_description
1 polymer ?
#
loop_
_entity_poly.entity_id
_entity_poly.type
_entity_poly.pdbx_seq_one_letter_code
_entity_poly.pdbx_strand_id
1 'polypeptide(L)' 'MNSVVIFDVFKREKRSVTFRVFFQSYEGTLRDDDIDLLQEKIIRELTSIEGVTLRT' A
#
# COMPACT_ATOMS: atom_id res chain seq x y z
N MET A 1 -1.38 -7.22 14.62
CA MET A 1 -2.53 -6.46 14.10
C MET A 1 -2.01 -5.70 12.88
N ASN A 2 -2.44 -6.06 11.67
CA ASN A 2 -2.09 -5.28 10.49
C ASN A 2 -2.94 -4.00 10.47
N SER A 3 -2.33 -2.86 10.18
CA SER A 3 -3.04 -1.57 10.14
C SER A 3 -2.70 -0.79 8.88
N VAL A 4 -3.70 -0.08 8.36
CA VAL A 4 -3.56 0.79 7.19
C VAL A 4 -4.09 2.16 7.59
N VAL A 5 -3.28 3.19 7.35
CA VAL A 5 -3.63 4.58 7.66
C VAL A 5 -3.50 5.41 6.39
N ILE A 6 -4.50 6.25 6.11
CA ILE A 6 -4.35 7.29 5.09
C ILE A 6 -3.41 8.34 5.67
N PHE A 7 -2.24 8.47 5.06
CA PHE A 7 -1.20 9.37 5.54
C PHE A 7 -1.37 10.78 4.98
N ASP A 8 -1.71 10.89 3.69
CA ASP A 8 -1.89 12.18 3.02
C ASP A 8 -2.91 12.09 1.89
N VAL A 9 -3.60 13.20 1.63
CA VAL A 9 -4.52 13.34 0.49
C VAL A 9 -4.25 14.67 -0.19
N PHE A 10 -3.77 14.60 -1.44
CA PHE A 10 -3.58 15.77 -2.29
C PHE A 10 -4.66 15.81 -3.38
N LYS A 11 -5.31 16.96 -3.57
CA LYS A 11 -6.36 17.14 -4.58
C LYS A 11 -6.12 18.40 -5.41
N ARG A 12 -5.95 18.23 -6.72
CA ARG A 12 -6.05 19.29 -7.75
C ARG A 12 -7.00 18.81 -8.84
N GLU A 13 -6.51 18.60 -10.07
CA GLU A 13 -7.29 17.99 -11.16
C GLU A 13 -7.51 16.48 -10.96
N LYS A 14 -6.54 15.81 -10.34
CA LYS A 14 -6.63 14.41 -9.89
C LYS A 14 -6.45 14.34 -8.37
N ARG A 15 -6.99 13.29 -7.75
CA ARG A 15 -6.80 12.98 -6.33
C ARG A 15 -5.65 11.99 -6.19
N SER A 16 -4.67 12.34 -5.36
CA SER A 16 -3.57 11.47 -4.94
C SER A 16 -3.78 11.12 -3.47
N VAL A 17 -3.74 9.83 -3.15
CA VAL A 17 -3.90 9.35 -1.77
C VAL A 17 -2.65 8.55 -1.41
N THR A 18 -2.01 8.93 -0.30
CA THR A 18 -0.86 8.23 0.25
C THR A 18 -1.33 7.35 1.40
N PHE A 19 -0.97 6.07 1.34
CA PHE A 19 -1.24 5.11 2.41
C PHE A 19 0.05 4.76 3.14
N ARG A 20 -0.02 4.65 4.46
CA ARG A 20 1.00 4.00 5.27
C ARG A 20 0.47 2.65 5.72
N VAL A 21 1.19 1.59 5.38
CA VAL A 21 0.84 0.21 5.72
C VAL A 21 1.84 -0.31 6.73
N PHE A 22 1.35 -0.88 7.83
CA PHE A 22 2.16 -1.51 8.85
C PHE A 22 1.94 -3.01 8.83
N PHE A 23 3.01 -3.76 8.53
CA PHE A 23 3.02 -5.20 8.55
C PHE A 23 3.51 -5.71 9.91
N GLN A 24 2.75 -6.61 10.53
CA GLN A 24 3.12 -7.22 11.81
C GLN A 24 2.69 -8.68 11.84
N SER A 25 3.60 -9.58 12.24
CA SER A 25 3.28 -10.98 12.52
C SER A 25 3.40 -11.28 14.01
N TYR A 26 2.54 -12.18 14.50
CA TYR A 26 2.60 -12.72 15.87
C TYR A 26 3.45 -14.00 15.95
N GLU A 27 3.76 -14.62 14.81
CA GLU A 27 4.44 -15.92 14.73
C GLU A 27 5.95 -15.78 14.52
N GLY A 28 6.44 -14.58 14.15
CA GLY A 28 7.86 -14.33 13.94
C GLY A 28 8.13 -13.00 13.24
N THR A 29 9.41 -12.66 13.08
CA THR A 29 9.84 -11.47 12.33
C THR A 29 9.58 -11.67 10.85
N LEU A 30 8.91 -10.71 10.22
CA LEU A 30 8.72 -10.67 8.77
C LEU A 30 10.06 -10.35 8.08
N ARG A 31 10.39 -11.07 7.01
CA ARG A 31 11.58 -10.79 6.21
C ARG A 31 11.23 -9.81 5.10
N ASP A 32 12.23 -9.09 4.62
CA ASP A 32 12.06 -8.09 3.56
C ASP A 32 11.42 -8.71 2.30
N ASP A 33 11.86 -9.89 1.86
CA ASP A 33 11.26 -10.61 0.72
C ASP A 33 9.75 -10.88 0.91
N ASP A 34 9.32 -11.20 2.14
CA ASP A 34 7.92 -11.47 2.43
C ASP A 34 7.09 -10.16 2.38
N ILE A 35 7.69 -9.04 2.81
CA ILE A 35 7.09 -7.70 2.74
C ILE A 35 7.02 -7.20 1.30
N ASP A 36 8.06 -7.40 0.50
CA ASP A 36 8.12 -6.98 -0.89
C ASP A 36 7.05 -7.68 -1.72
N LEU A 37 6.88 -9.00 -1.55
CA LEU A 37 5.81 -9.75 -2.20
C LEU A 37 4.41 -9.23 -1.82
N LEU A 38 4.20 -8.87 -0.55
CA LEU A 38 2.93 -8.28 -0.10
C LEU A 38 2.72 -6.88 -0.69
N GLN A 39 3.77 -6.06 -0.76
CA GLN A 39 3.72 -4.73 -1.36
C GLN A 39 3.37 -4.81 -2.85
N GLU A 40 4.04 -5.68 -3.61
CA GLU A 40 3.75 -5.90 -5.03
C GLU A 40 2.31 -6.35 -5.24
N LYS A 41 1.81 -7.26 -4.39
CA LYS A 41 0.40 -7.68 -4.43
C LYS A 41 -0.55 -6.52 -4.19
N ILE A 42 -0.31 -5.68 -3.18
CA ILE A 42 -1.15 -4.50 -2.90
C ILE A 42 -1.14 -3.54 -4.08
N ILE A 43 0.03 -3.24 -4.65
CA ILE A 43 0.16 -2.35 -5.81
C ILE A 43 -0.61 -2.92 -7.00
N ARG A 44 -0.45 -4.21 -7.28
CA ARG A 44 -1.13 -4.89 -8.39
C ARG A 44 -2.65 -4.83 -8.25
N GLU A 45 -3.18 -5.14 -7.07
CA GLU A 45 -4.62 -5.07 -6.81
C GLU A 45 -5.14 -3.63 -6.95
N LEU A 46 -4.44 -2.63 -6.39
CA LEU A 46 -4.86 -1.23 -6.49
C LEU A 46 -4.81 -0.70 -7.92
N THR A 47 -3.77 -1.04 -8.68
CA THR A 47 -3.60 -0.62 -10.08
C THR A 47 -4.50 -1.37 -11.06
N SER A 48 -5.12 -2.48 -10.64
CA SER A 48 -6.16 -3.17 -11.41
C SER A 48 -7.50 -2.41 -11.43
N ILE A 49 -7.71 -1.48 -10.49
CA ILE A 49 -8.91 -0.66 -10.42
C ILE A 49 -8.86 0.40 -11.52
N GLU A 50 -9.90 0.46 -12.35
CA GLU A 50 -10.00 1.43 -13.44
C GLU A 50 -9.84 2.87 -12.92
N GLY A 51 -8.97 3.64 -13.57
CA GLY A 51 -8.68 5.03 -13.22
C GLY A 51 -7.72 5.21 -12.05
N VAL A 52 -7.24 4.13 -11.42
CA VAL A 52 -6.18 4.19 -10.39
C VAL A 52 -4.83 3.91 -11.04
N THR A 53 -3.86 4.79 -10.78
CA THR A 53 -2.49 4.63 -11.24
C THR A 53 -1.53 4.81 -10.07
N LEU A 54 -0.48 3.98 -10.01
CA LEU A 54 0.61 4.21 -9.07
C LEU A 54 1.34 5.51 -9.46
N ARG A 55 1.59 6.37 -8.48
CA ARG A 55 2.40 7.57 -8.66
C ARG A 55 3.86 7.22 -8.42
N THR A 56 4.71 7.44 -9.42
CA THR A 56 6.17 7.27 -9.37
C THR A 56 6.87 8.59 -9.10
#